data_AF-A0A381TSG0-F1
#
_entry.id   AF-A0A381TSG0-F1
#
_cell.length_a   1.000
_cell.length_b   1.000
_cell.length_c   1.000
_cell.angle_alpha   90.00
_cell.angle_beta   90.00
_cell.angle_gamma   90.00
#
_symmetry.space_group_name_H-M   'P 1'
#
loop_
_entity.id
_entity.type
_entity.pdbx_description
1 polymer ?
#
loop_
_entity_poly.entity_id
_entity_poly.type
_entity_poly.pdbx_seq_one_letter_code
_entity_poly.pdbx_strand_id
1 'polypeptide(L)' 'MDIDKKGLKETQSLIHNSSSLALKCDVSNFKELSQCKDQIIEHYGTVHFLFNNAGIFLEGRSWKVDNQNWKRIIDVNIM' A
#
# COMPACT_ATOMS: atom_id res chain seq x y z
N MET A 1 5.28 -2.34 -1.81
CA MET A 1 4.67 -2.25 -0.47
C MET A 1 3.33 -2.93 -0.53
N ASP A 2 2.96 -3.73 0.47
CA ASP A 2 1.66 -4.42 0.51
C ASP A 2 1.30 -4.78 1.96
N ILE A 3 0.01 -4.99 2.28
CA ILE A 3 -0.41 -5.61 3.53
C ILE A 3 -0.20 -7.13 3.50
N ASP A 4 -0.32 -7.77 2.33
CA ASP A 4 -0.06 -9.20 2.14
C ASP A 4 1.43 -9.48 2.00
N LYS A 5 2.03 -9.97 3.09
CA LYS A 5 3.44 -10.37 3.11
C LYS A 5 3.76 -11.52 2.17
N LYS A 6 2.81 -12.41 1.87
CA LYS A 6 3.05 -13.57 1.00
C LYS A 6 3.10 -13.12 -0.46
N GLY A 7 2.07 -12.44 -0.94
CA GLY A 7 2.04 -11.87 -2.29
C GLY A 7 3.19 -10.90 -2.55
N LEU A 8 3.57 -10.11 -1.53
CA LEU A 8 4.74 -9.23 -1.61
C LEU A 8 6.05 -10.00 -1.86
N LYS A 9 6.27 -11.11 -1.14
CA LYS A 9 7.47 -11.96 -1.33
C LYS A 9 7.46 -12.67 -2.68
N GLU A 10 6.30 -13.17 -3.10
CA GLU A 10 6.12 -13.79 -4.41
C GLU A 10 6.48 -12.80 -5.51
N THR A 11 5.91 -11.58 -5.47
CA THR A 11 6.20 -10.53 -6.45
C THR A 11 7.67 -10.14 -6.44
N GLN A 12 8.29 -10.01 -5.25
CA GLN A 12 9.72 -9.70 -5.15
C GLN A 12 10.58 -10.78 -5.83
N SER A 13 10.20 -12.06 -5.73
CA SER A 13 10.94 -13.17 -6.34
C SER A 13 10.94 -13.15 -7.88
N LEU A 14 9.99 -12.43 -8.49
CA LEU A 14 9.91 -12.23 -9.95
C LEU A 14 10.93 -11.20 -10.47
N ILE A 15 11.62 -10.48 -9.57
CA ILE A 15 12.62 -9.47 -9.91
C ILE A 15 14.00 -10.11 -9.84
N HIS A 16 14.58 -10.47 -10.98
CA HIS A 16 15.86 -11.20 -11.03
C HIS A 16 17.11 -10.31 -11.10
N ASN A 17 17.05 -9.17 -11.81
CA ASN A 17 18.24 -8.39 -12.19
C ASN A 17 18.16 -6.91 -11.77
N SER A 18 17.30 -6.58 -10.80
CA SER A 18 17.13 -5.22 -10.29
C SER A 18 17.03 -5.23 -8.77
N SER A 19 17.50 -4.16 -8.12
CA SER A 19 17.25 -3.97 -6.68
C SER A 19 15.75 -3.84 -6.42
N SER A 20 15.28 -4.47 -5.35
CA SER A 20 13.90 -4.36 -4.90
C SER A 20 13.84 -4.35 -3.37
N LEU A 21 12.97 -3.51 -2.82
CA LEU A 21 12.71 -3.40 -1.39
C LEU A 21 11.25 -3.77 -1.11
N ALA A 22 11.05 -4.89 -0.43
CA ALA A 22 9.73 -5.36 -0.01
C ALA A 22 9.41 -4.91 1.41
N LEU A 23 8.47 -3.97 1.56
CA LEU A 23 7.98 -3.49 2.85
C LEU A 23 6.51 -3.84 3.06
N LYS A 24 6.17 -4.41 4.22
CA LYS A 24 4.77 -4.52 4.64
C LYS A 24 4.28 -3.13 5.02
N CYS A 25 3.17 -2.70 4.44
CA CYS A 25 2.56 -1.41 4.77
C CYS A 25 1.05 -1.48 4.56
N ASP A 26 0.29 -1.06 5.57
CA ASP A 26 -1.08 -0.61 5.38
C ASP A 26 -1.07 0.88 5.01
N VAL A 27 -1.48 1.22 3.79
CA VAL A 27 -1.44 2.61 3.29
C VAL A 27 -2.43 3.52 4.03
N SER A 28 -3.50 2.95 4.61
CA SER A 28 -4.44 3.71 5.44
C SER A 28 -3.88 4.12 6.81
N ASN A 29 -2.75 3.53 7.19
CA ASN A 29 -2.05 3.85 8.42
C ASN A 29 -0.87 4.78 8.14
N PHE A 30 -1.08 6.08 8.37
CA PHE A 30 -0.07 7.11 8.14
C PHE A 30 1.27 6.83 8.84
N LYS A 31 1.25 6.22 10.03
CA LYS A 31 2.49 5.91 10.76
C LYS A 31 3.29 4.81 10.04
N GLU A 32 2.63 3.75 9.59
CA GLU A 32 3.29 2.70 8.81
C GLU A 32 3.80 3.25 7.47
N LEU A 33 3.01 4.10 6.81
CA LEU A 33 3.40 4.74 5.55
C LEU A 33 4.63 5.63 5.73
N SER A 34 4.67 6.46 6.79
CA SER A 34 5.84 7.29 7.08
C SER A 34 7.08 6.45 7.36
N GLN A 35 6.97 5.36 8.11
CA GLN A 35 8.08 4.45 8.37
C GLN A 35 8.59 3.77 7.09
N CYS A 36 7.69 3.41 6.16
CA CYS A 36 8.08 2.87 4.86
C CYS A 36 8.79 3.92 4.01
N LYS A 37 8.27 5.15 3.98
CA LYS A 37 8.89 6.29 3.29
C LYS A 37 10.31 6.52 3.80
N ASP A 38 10.52 6.53 5.11
CA ASP A 38 11.85 6.74 5.69
C ASP A 38 12.83 5.61 5.27
N GLN A 39 12.40 4.34 5.32
CA GLN A 39 13.20 3.21 4.84
C GLN A 39 13.52 3.27 3.34
N ILE A 40 12.57 3.71 2.51
CA ILE A 40 12.77 3.87 1.06
C ILE A 40 13.81 4.96 0.79
N ILE A 41 13.73 6.09 1.50
CA ILE A 41 14.69 7.19 1.34
C ILE A 41 16.07 6.78 1.87
N GLU A 42 16.15 6.06 2.98
CA GLU A 42 17.42 5.52 3.47
C GLU A 42 18.08 4.56 2.47
N HIS A 43 17.28 3.71 1.81
CA HIS A 43 17.79 2.69 0.89
C HIS A 43 18.10 3.21 -0.52
N TYR A 44 17.28 4.12 -1.06
CA TYR A 44 17.36 4.58 -2.46
C TYR A 44 17.63 6.08 -2.61
N GLY A 45 17.59 6.87 -1.55
CA GLY A 45 17.84 8.31 -1.54
C GLY A 45 16.68 9.18 -2.05
N THR A 46 15.99 8.79 -3.12
CA THR A 46 14.89 9.58 -3.72
C THR A 46 13.84 8.69 -4.40
N VAL A 47 12.58 9.11 -4.30
CA VAL A 47 11.46 8.54 -5.05
C VAL A 47 11.17 9.41 -6.26
N HIS A 48 11.35 8.85 -7.46
CA HIS A 48 11.07 9.55 -8.73
C HIS A 48 9.62 9.35 -9.19
N PHE A 49 9.05 8.18 -8.90
CA PHE A 49 7.71 7.79 -9.30
C PHE A 49 6.99 7.15 -8.13
N LEU A 50 5.72 7.51 -7.95
CA LEU A 50 4.83 6.92 -6.96
C LEU A 50 3.61 6.35 -7.69
N PHE A 51 3.34 5.07 -7.46
CA PHE A 51 2.18 4.38 -8.00
C PHE A 51 1.23 4.05 -6.84
N ASN A 52 0.17 4.86 -6.67
CA ASN A 52 -0.89 4.61 -5.68
C ASN A 52 -1.82 3.50 -6.17
N ASN A 53 -1.30 2.27 -6.23
CA ASN A 53 -2.02 1.10 -6.74
C ASN A 53 -2.94 0.46 -5.69
N ALA A 54 -2.70 0.69 -4.40
CA ALA A 54 -3.52 0.14 -3.34
C ALA A 54 -4.97 0.64 -3.48
N GLY A 55 -5.91 -0.28 -3.46
CA GLY A 55 -7.33 0.03 -3.57
C GLY A 55 -8.18 -1.14 -3.11
N ILE A 56 -9.26 -0.82 -2.41
CA ILE A 56 -10.29 -1.79 -2.04
C ILE A 56 -11.63 -1.41 -2.64
N PHE A 57 -12.43 -2.43 -2.87
CA PHE A 57 -13.83 -2.33 -3.24
C PHE A 57 -14.65 -3.16 -2.26
N LEU A 58 -15.73 -2.59 -1.75
CA LEU A 58 -16.73 -3.31 -0.98
C LEU A 58 -18.04 -3.24 -1.74
N GLU A 59 -18.63 -4.40 -1.98
CA GLU A 59 -19.83 -4.51 -2.80
C GLU A 59 -21.05 -3.88 -2.12
N GLY A 60 -21.86 -3.17 -2.89
CA GLY A 60 -23.10 -2.59 -2.40
C GLY A 60 -23.50 -1.34 -3.15
N ARG A 61 -24.76 -0.93 -2.99
CA ARG A 61 -25.19 0.41 -3.40
C ARG A 61 -24.66 1.41 -2.37
N SER A 62 -24.20 2.57 -2.81
CA SER A 62 -23.62 3.61 -1.95
C SER A 62 -24.47 3.95 -0.71
N TRP A 63 -25.80 3.95 -0.85
CA TRP A 63 -26.76 4.23 0.23
C TRP A 63 -27.08 3.04 1.16
N LYS A 64 -26.53 1.84 0.87
CA LYS A 64 -26.69 0.63 1.70
C LYS A 64 -25.41 0.23 2.43
N VAL A 65 -24.29 0.86 2.11
CA VAL A 65 -23.00 0.62 2.75
C VAL A 65 -22.98 1.34 4.10
N ASP A 66 -22.60 0.63 5.16
CA ASP A 66 -22.47 1.25 6.47
C ASP A 66 -21.29 2.22 6.55
N ASN A 67 -21.29 3.08 7.57
CA ASN A 67 -20.27 4.11 7.74
C ASN A 67 -18.86 3.53 7.93
N GLN A 68 -18.72 2.32 8.48
CA GLN A 68 -17.41 1.71 8.71
C GLN A 68 -16.77 1.26 7.38
N ASN A 69 -17.58 0.65 6.53
CA ASN A 69 -17.18 0.23 5.19
C ASN A 69 -16.88 1.43 4.29
N TRP A 70 -17.70 2.50 4.36
CA TRP A 70 -17.39 3.77 3.69
C TRP A 70 -16.07 4.36 4.15
N LYS A 71 -15.88 4.46 5.46
CA LYS A 71 -14.64 4.97 6.05
C LYS A 71 -13.44 4.14 5.58
N ARG A 72 -13.55 2.81 5.58
CA ARG A 72 -12.47 1.92 5.13
C ARG A 72 -12.07 2.17 3.66
N ILE A 73 -13.05 2.34 2.76
CA ILE A 73 -12.78 2.65 1.34
C ILE A 73 -12.04 3.97 1.22
N ILE A 74 -12.50 5.02 1.91
CA ILE A 74 -11.89 6.35 1.87
C ILE A 74 -10.47 6.30 2.45
N ASP A 75 -10.31 5.66 3.60
CA ASP A 75 -9.05 5.55 4.31
C ASP A 75 -7.97 4.81 3.49
N VAL A 76 -8.35 3.86 2.62
CA VAL A 76 -7.39 3.13 1.78
C VAL A 76 -7.17 3.80 0.41
N ASN A 77 -8.25 4.28 -0.22
CA ASN A 77 -8.21 4.69 -1.62
C ASN A 77 -7.90 6.18 -1.81
N ILE A 78 -8.04 7.01 -0.75
CA ILE A 78 -7.97 8.48 -0.87
C ILE A 78 -7.04 9.12 0.16
N MET A 79 -7.12 8.69 1.43
CA MET A 79 -6.36 9.29 2.55
C MET A 79 -4.92 8.79 2.61
#